data_AF-A0A5C7QJQ3-F1
#
_entry.id   AF-A0A5C7QJQ3-F1
#
_cell.length_a   1.000
_cell.length_b   1.000
_cell.length_c   1.000
_cell.angle_alpha   90.00
_cell.angle_beta   90.00
_cell.angle_gamma   90.00
#
_symmetry.space_group_name_H-M   'P 1'
#
loop_
_entity.id
_entity.type
_entity.pdbx_description
1 polymer ?
#
loop_
_entity_poly.entity_id
_entity_poly.type
_entity_poly.pdbx_seq_one_letter_code
_entity_poly.pdbx_strand_id
1 'polypeptide(L)'
;MLTELTVEQRARFPEFVKKWTDIGLCTEPADRPRAEAGIRKAYEIAGLAPPERIVWCGSPLSMGLTRAIVFGLKDTEVKAGDSVWASVRASVRDSVRASVGDSVWDSVRDSVWDSVGDSVWDSVWDSVWASVGASVRASVRDSVRASVRASVWASVGASVRDSVRASVWASVGASVGASVRDSVRDSV
;
A
#
# COMPACT_ATOMS: atom_id res chain seq x y z
N MET A 1 13.52 -72.05 13.44
CA MET A 1 13.45 -72.05 14.92
C MET A 1 14.02 -73.38 15.42
N LEU A 2 14.77 -73.38 16.52
CA LEU A 2 15.15 -74.61 17.22
C LEU A 2 13.94 -75.08 18.02
N THR A 3 13.40 -76.26 17.71
CA THR A 3 12.25 -76.85 18.41
C THR A 3 12.66 -77.71 19.60
N GLU A 4 13.89 -78.28 19.59
CA GLU A 4 14.46 -79.02 20.72
C GLU A 4 15.97 -78.83 20.84
N LEU A 5 16.49 -78.97 22.06
CA LEU A 5 17.91 -78.96 22.37
C LEU A 5 18.49 -80.38 22.27
N THR A 6 19.68 -80.49 21.67
CA THR A 6 20.47 -81.73 21.66
C THR A 6 20.87 -82.17 23.07
N VAL A 7 21.27 -83.43 23.24
CA VAL A 7 21.70 -83.99 24.54
C VAL A 7 22.93 -83.24 25.07
N GLU A 8 23.85 -82.89 24.17
CA GLU A 8 25.05 -82.12 24.45
C GLU A 8 24.71 -80.68 24.88
N GLN A 9 23.71 -80.05 24.26
CA GLN A 9 23.25 -78.72 24.66
C GLN A 9 22.53 -78.74 26.01
N ARG A 10 21.72 -79.78 26.30
CA ARG A 10 21.08 -79.97 27.61
C ARG A 10 22.11 -80.23 28.71
N ALA A 11 23.18 -80.97 28.44
CA ALA A 11 24.25 -81.21 29.39
C ALA A 11 24.95 -79.91 29.82
N ARG A 12 25.02 -78.90 28.93
CA ARG A 12 25.61 -77.58 29.23
C ARG A 12 24.67 -76.61 29.91
N PHE A 13 23.38 -76.92 30.00
CA PHE A 13 22.37 -76.02 30.58
C PHE A 13 22.70 -75.56 32.01
N PRO A 14 23.18 -76.42 32.92
CA PRO A 14 23.60 -76.01 34.27
C PRO A 14 24.71 -74.96 34.26
N GLU A 15 25.64 -75.03 33.30
CA GLU A 15 26.72 -74.03 33.16
C GLU A 15 26.16 -72.64 32.87
N PHE A 16 25.18 -72.55 31.96
CA PHE A 16 24.54 -71.30 31.61
C PHE A 16 23.67 -70.78 32.75
N VAL A 17 22.91 -71.64 33.42
CA VAL A 17 22.11 -71.27 34.60
C VAL A 17 23.01 -70.67 35.66
N LYS A 18 24.10 -71.36 36.00
CA LYS A 18 25.07 -70.85 36.98
C LYS A 18 25.64 -69.51 36.55
N LYS A 19 26.18 -69.42 35.33
CA LYS A 19 26.76 -68.18 34.79
C LYS A 19 25.80 -66.99 34.88
N TRP A 20 24.56 -67.15 34.43
CA TRP A 20 23.59 -66.05 34.44
C TRP A 20 23.07 -65.72 35.84
N THR A 21 22.98 -66.72 36.72
CA THR A 21 22.67 -66.51 38.15
C THR A 21 23.77 -65.70 38.82
N ASP A 22 25.03 -66.08 38.61
CA ASP A 22 26.19 -65.38 39.17
C ASP A 22 26.23 -63.92 38.68
N ILE A 23 25.95 -63.67 37.39
CA ILE A 23 25.87 -62.32 36.82
C ILE A 23 24.69 -61.53 37.42
N GLY A 24 23.51 -62.14 37.52
CA GLY A 24 22.30 -61.46 38.00
C GLY A 24 22.32 -61.12 39.49
N LEU A 25 23.08 -61.88 40.28
CA LEU A 25 23.29 -61.64 41.71
C LEU A 25 24.56 -60.83 42.01
N CYS A 26 25.33 -60.46 40.99
CA CYS A 26 26.56 -59.70 41.15
C CYS A 26 26.26 -58.27 41.65
N THR A 27 27.00 -57.84 42.67
CA THR A 27 26.95 -56.48 43.23
C THR A 27 28.20 -55.66 42.94
N GLU A 28 29.13 -56.21 42.14
CA GLU A 28 30.30 -55.47 41.69
C GLU A 28 29.93 -54.29 40.80
N PRO A 29 30.76 -53.24 40.75
CA PRO A 29 30.54 -52.11 39.85
C PRO A 29 30.37 -52.56 38.40
N ALA A 30 29.35 -52.06 37.72
CA ALA A 30 29.10 -52.38 36.33
C ALA A 30 30.23 -51.87 35.41
N ASP A 31 30.69 -52.73 34.51
CA ASP A 31 31.55 -52.35 33.37
C ASP A 31 30.74 -51.55 32.34
N ARG A 32 30.68 -50.23 32.55
CA ARG A 32 29.90 -49.31 31.71
C ARG A 32 30.36 -49.33 30.24
N PRO A 33 31.66 -49.24 29.91
CA PRO A 33 32.10 -49.32 28.51
C PRO A 33 31.62 -50.57 27.79
N ARG A 34 31.73 -51.75 28.43
CA ARG A 34 31.27 -53.01 27.85
C ARG A 34 29.75 -53.05 27.70
N ALA A 35 29.00 -52.56 28.70
CA ALA A 35 27.55 -52.48 28.63
C ALA A 35 27.09 -51.55 27.49
N GLU A 36 27.71 -50.38 27.34
CA GLU A 36 27.38 -49.44 26.28
C GLU A 36 27.69 -49.99 24.88
N ALA A 37 28.82 -50.68 24.71
CA ALA A 37 29.14 -51.38 23.46
C ALA A 37 28.10 -52.46 23.14
N GLY A 38 27.66 -53.22 24.15
CA GLY A 38 26.59 -54.20 24.01
C GLY A 38 25.25 -53.59 23.62
N ILE A 39 24.87 -52.45 24.23
CA ILE A 39 23.65 -51.71 23.89
C ILE A 39 23.69 -51.26 22.43
N ARG A 40 24.79 -50.63 21.98
CA ARG A 40 24.91 -50.19 20.58
C ARG A 40 24.84 -51.38 19.62
N LYS A 41 25.50 -52.49 19.94
CA LYS A 41 25.43 -53.73 19.13
C LYS A 41 24.01 -54.29 19.05
N ALA A 42 23.25 -54.24 20.13
CA ALA A 42 21.86 -54.69 20.13
C ALA A 42 20.98 -53.85 19.18
N TYR A 43 21.18 -52.52 19.15
CA TYR A 43 20.49 -51.63 18.21
C TYR A 43 20.89 -51.91 16.76
N GLU A 44 22.19 -52.09 16.49
CA GLU A 44 22.67 -52.47 15.16
C GLU A 44 22.03 -53.78 14.66
N ILE A 45 22.00 -54.82 15.51
CA ILE A 45 21.39 -56.11 15.17
C ILE A 45 19.88 -55.96 14.91
N ALA A 46 19.22 -55.04 15.62
CA ALA A 46 17.81 -54.72 15.42
C ALA A 46 17.54 -53.82 14.19
N GLY A 47 18.58 -53.36 13.48
CA GLY A 47 18.45 -52.42 12.36
C GLY A 47 18.04 -51.01 12.78
N LEU A 48 18.26 -50.64 14.04
CA LEU A 48 17.95 -49.32 14.60
C LEU A 48 19.22 -48.45 14.69
N ALA A 49 19.03 -47.14 14.62
CA ALA A 49 20.13 -46.20 14.88
C ALA A 49 20.59 -46.34 16.34
N PRO A 50 21.89 -46.58 16.60
CA PRO A 50 22.39 -46.72 17.95
C PRO A 50 22.28 -45.40 18.72
N PRO A 51 22.09 -45.43 20.05
CA PRO A 51 21.98 -44.22 20.86
C PRO A 51 23.28 -43.42 20.87
N GLU A 52 23.17 -42.12 20.62
CA GLU A 52 24.32 -41.20 20.62
C GLU A 52 24.89 -40.95 22.03
N ARG A 53 24.01 -40.91 23.04
CA ARG A 53 24.38 -40.72 24.44
C ARG A 53 23.67 -41.71 25.34
N ILE A 54 24.40 -42.28 26.28
CA ILE A 54 23.88 -43.17 27.32
C ILE A 54 24.15 -42.49 28.67
N VAL A 55 23.09 -42.22 29.43
CA VAL A 55 23.19 -41.55 30.73
C VAL A 55 22.98 -42.56 31.85
N TRP A 56 24.05 -42.84 32.59
CA TRP A 56 24.00 -43.71 33.76
C TRP A 56 23.45 -42.97 34.97
N CYS A 57 22.37 -43.50 35.53
CA CYS A 57 21.72 -42.94 36.70
C CYS A 57 22.02 -43.81 37.92
N GLY A 58 22.42 -43.19 39.05
CA GLY A 58 22.77 -43.92 40.28
C GLY A 58 21.57 -44.36 41.11
N SER A 59 20.38 -43.84 40.80
CA SER A 59 19.13 -44.19 41.47
C SER A 59 17.92 -43.93 40.56
N PRO A 60 16.75 -44.55 40.83
CA PRO A 60 15.51 -44.26 40.10
C PRO A 60 15.12 -42.78 40.14
N LEU A 61 15.40 -42.08 41.25
CA LEU A 61 15.13 -40.65 41.38
C LEU A 61 16.03 -39.83 40.44
N SER A 62 17.33 -40.14 40.39
CA SER A 62 18.26 -39.46 39.46
C SER A 62 17.87 -39.68 38.00
N MET A 63 17.32 -40.86 37.67
CA MET A 63 16.78 -41.16 36.35
C MET A 63 15.54 -40.31 36.04
N GLY A 64 14.62 -40.19 36.99
CA GLY A 64 13.44 -39.34 36.85
C GLY A 64 13.79 -37.87 36.60
N LEU A 65 14.75 -37.33 37.36
CA LEU A 65 15.21 -35.95 37.20
C LEU A 65 15.92 -35.73 35.87
N THR A 66 16.84 -36.64 35.50
CA THR A 66 17.56 -36.59 34.23
C THR A 66 16.59 -36.60 33.05
N ARG A 67 15.58 -37.48 33.11
CA ARG A 67 14.52 -37.55 32.09
C ARG A 67 13.74 -36.23 32.00
N ALA A 68 13.33 -35.67 33.14
CA ALA A 68 12.59 -34.40 33.17
C ALA A 68 13.40 -33.25 32.58
N ILE A 69 14.70 -33.19 32.87
CA ILE A 69 15.60 -32.14 32.33
C ILE A 69 15.79 -32.31 30.83
N VAL A 70 16.14 -33.51 30.36
CA VAL A 70 16.43 -33.74 28.93
C VAL A 70 15.21 -33.47 28.06
N PHE A 71 14.04 -33.99 28.44
CA PHE A 71 12.81 -33.76 27.68
C PHE A 71 12.25 -32.34 27.89
N GLY A 72 12.33 -31.81 29.11
CA GLY A 72 11.89 -30.45 29.41
C GLY A 72 12.68 -29.38 28.67
N LEU A 73 14.01 -29.50 28.59
CA LEU A 73 14.86 -28.58 27.84
C LEU A 73 14.53 -28.58 26.34
N LYS A 74 14.31 -29.77 25.76
CA LYS A 74 13.89 -29.91 24.35
C LYS A 74 12.58 -29.17 24.08
N ASP A 75 11.60 -29.32 24.96
CA ASP A 75 10.32 -28.60 24.83
C ASP A 75 10.49 -27.08 25.01
N THR A 76 11.44 -26.66 25.83
CA THR A 76 11.72 -25.23 26.09
C THR A 76 12.37 -24.57 24.87
N GLU A 77 13.31 -25.25 24.22
CA GLU A 77 13.99 -24.76 23.01
C GLU A 77 13.00 -24.55 21.85
N VAL A 78 12.11 -25.53 21.61
CA VAL A 78 11.07 -25.41 20.58
C VAL A 78 10.11 -24.25 20.88
N LYS A 79 9.63 -24.14 22.13
CA LYS A 79 8.73 -23.06 22.55
C LYS A 79 9.37 -21.67 22.44
N ALA A 80 10.66 -21.56 22.77
CA ALA A 80 11.39 -20.30 22.65
C ALA A 80 11.52 -19.90 21.17
N GLY A 81 11.85 -20.84 20.28
CA GLY A 81 11.91 -20.62 18.84
C GLY A 81 10.58 -20.12 18.26
N ASP A 82 9.47 -20.80 18.61
CA ASP A 82 8.13 -20.43 18.17
C ASP A 82 7.72 -19.03 18.66
N SER A 83 8.04 -18.72 19.93
CA SER A 83 7.72 -17.43 20.54
C SER A 83 8.48 -16.29 19.86
N VAL A 84 9.78 -16.47 19.61
CA VAL A 84 10.60 -15.47 18.91
C VAL A 84 10.10 -15.25 17.49
N TRP A 85 9.77 -16.33 16.76
CA TRP A 85 9.22 -16.21 15.40
C TRP A 85 7.90 -15.45 15.36
N ALA A 86 6.98 -15.74 16.29
CA ALA A 86 5.71 -15.05 16.39
C ALA A 86 5.89 -13.55 16.68
N SER A 87 6.76 -13.21 17.64
CA SER A 87 7.06 -11.82 17.99
C SER A 87 7.69 -11.06 16.83
N VAL A 88 8.72 -11.61 16.19
CA VAL A 88 9.39 -10.97 15.04
C VAL A 88 8.41 -10.75 13.90
N ARG A 89 7.60 -11.76 13.57
CA ARG A 89 6.62 -11.65 12.48
C ARG A 89 5.57 -10.57 12.76
N ALA A 90 5.06 -10.49 13.99
CA ALA A 90 4.12 -9.46 14.38
C ALA A 90 4.73 -8.07 14.29
N SER A 91 5.91 -7.87 14.89
CA SER A 91 6.60 -6.58 14.88
C SER A 91 6.96 -6.10 13.47
N VAL A 92 7.46 -6.99 12.60
CA VAL A 92 7.78 -6.65 11.22
C VAL A 92 6.51 -6.30 10.44
N ARG A 93 5.45 -7.11 10.56
CA ARG A 93 4.20 -6.85 9.86
C ARG A 93 3.61 -5.50 10.27
N ASP A 94 3.57 -5.23 11.56
CA ASP A 94 2.95 -4.00 12.08
C ASP A 94 3.82 -2.78 11.72
N SER A 95 5.15 -2.89 11.80
CA SER A 95 6.07 -1.81 11.41
C SER A 95 5.98 -1.51 9.91
N VAL A 96 5.94 -2.53 9.06
CA VAL A 96 5.79 -2.36 7.61
C VAL A 96 4.43 -1.77 7.28
N ARG A 97 3.36 -2.27 7.91
CA ARG A 97 2.00 -1.77 7.65
C ARG A 97 1.86 -0.30 8.05
N ALA A 98 2.32 0.09 9.23
CA ALA A 98 2.26 1.48 9.67
C ALA A 98 3.18 2.35 8.81
N SER A 99 4.47 2.01 8.73
CA SER A 99 5.44 2.87 8.06
C SER A 99 5.18 3.00 6.56
N VAL A 100 4.94 1.89 5.86
CA VAL A 100 4.73 1.90 4.41
C VAL A 100 3.31 2.32 4.09
N GLY A 101 2.32 1.80 4.81
CA GLY A 101 0.91 2.12 4.56
C GLY A 101 0.64 3.60 4.76
N ASP A 102 1.01 4.16 5.92
CA ASP A 102 0.71 5.55 6.25
C ASP A 102 1.56 6.50 5.41
N SER A 103 2.86 6.25 5.28
CA SER A 103 3.74 7.15 4.49
C SER A 103 3.37 7.18 3.01
N VAL A 104 3.05 6.03 2.42
CA VAL A 104 2.64 5.99 1.01
C VAL A 104 1.26 6.62 0.83
N TRP A 105 0.32 6.33 1.73
CA TRP A 105 -1.02 6.92 1.67
C TRP A 105 -0.97 8.45 1.77
N ASP A 106 -0.29 8.99 2.77
CA ASP A 106 -0.18 10.43 2.95
C ASP A 106 0.62 11.07 1.81
N SER A 107 1.77 10.50 1.42
CA SER A 107 2.57 11.08 0.33
C SER A 107 1.81 11.08 -1.00
N VAL A 108 1.10 10.00 -1.33
CA VAL A 108 0.32 9.91 -2.57
C VAL A 108 -0.90 10.82 -2.50
N ARG A 109 -1.63 10.84 -1.38
CA ARG A 109 -2.80 11.70 -1.22
C ARG A 109 -2.41 13.16 -1.37
N ASP A 110 -1.39 13.60 -0.64
CA ASP A 110 -0.97 14.99 -0.62
C ASP A 110 -0.40 15.39 -1.99
N SER A 111 0.46 14.56 -2.60
CA SER A 111 1.00 14.84 -3.94
C SER A 111 -0.08 14.93 -5.01
N VAL A 112 -1.08 14.04 -4.98
CA VAL A 112 -2.18 14.03 -5.96
C VAL A 112 -3.12 15.20 -5.70
N TRP A 113 -3.48 15.46 -4.45
CA TRP A 113 -4.38 16.54 -4.10
C TRP A 113 -3.80 17.90 -4.47
N ASP A 114 -2.55 18.17 -4.09
CA ASP A 114 -1.90 19.44 -4.38
C ASP A 114 -1.63 19.57 -5.88
N SER A 115 -1.01 18.57 -6.51
CA SER A 115 -0.64 18.69 -7.93
C SER A 115 -1.85 18.76 -8.85
N VAL A 116 -2.87 17.93 -8.62
CA VAL A 116 -4.06 17.90 -9.48
C VAL A 116 -5.00 19.03 -9.13
N GLY A 117 -5.19 19.31 -7.84
CA GLY A 117 -6.03 20.41 -7.36
C GLY A 117 -5.55 21.75 -7.91
N ASP A 118 -4.28 22.08 -7.70
CA ASP A 118 -3.72 23.36 -8.12
C ASP A 118 -3.66 23.45 -9.65
N SER A 119 -3.19 22.40 -10.33
CA SER A 119 -3.08 22.42 -11.79
C SER A 119 -4.44 22.56 -12.48
N VAL A 120 -5.46 21.87 -11.98
CA VAL A 120 -6.82 21.96 -12.54
C VAL A 120 -7.45 23.29 -12.20
N TRP A 121 -7.31 23.76 -10.96
CA TRP A 121 -7.84 25.05 -10.53
C TRP A 121 -7.25 26.18 -11.36
N ASP A 122 -5.93 26.27 -11.47
CA ASP A 122 -5.24 27.32 -12.22
C ASP A 122 -5.57 27.24 -13.71
N SER A 123 -5.50 26.04 -14.30
CA SER A 123 -5.77 25.87 -15.74
C SER A 123 -7.21 26.24 -16.11
N VAL A 124 -8.19 25.82 -15.30
CA VAL A 124 -9.61 26.10 -15.53
C VAL A 124 -9.90 27.57 -15.26
N TRP A 125 -9.39 28.12 -14.15
CA TRP A 125 -9.59 29.51 -13.78
C TRP A 125 -9.03 30.45 -14.85
N ASP A 126 -7.79 30.24 -15.28
CA ASP A 126 -7.15 31.06 -16.31
C ASP A 126 -7.84 30.93 -17.66
N SER A 127 -8.20 29.71 -18.07
CA SER A 127 -8.88 29.48 -19.34
C SER A 127 -10.25 30.13 -19.39
N VAL A 128 -11.04 30.00 -18.30
CA VAL A 128 -12.38 30.57 -18.21
C VAL A 128 -12.29 32.09 -18.11
N TRP A 129 -11.42 32.62 -17.25
CA TRP A 129 -11.27 34.06 -17.07
C TRP A 129 -10.79 34.74 -18.36
N ALA A 130 -9.78 34.18 -19.02
CA ALA A 130 -9.29 34.71 -20.29
C ALA A 130 -10.36 34.62 -21.38
N SER A 131 -10.97 33.45 -21.57
CA SER A 131 -11.91 33.23 -22.69
C SER A 131 -13.22 33.98 -22.49
N VAL A 132 -13.84 33.85 -21.33
CA VAL A 132 -15.13 34.48 -21.03
C VAL A 132 -14.94 35.98 -20.84
N GLY A 133 -13.92 36.39 -20.09
CA GLY A 133 -13.62 37.81 -19.85
C GLY A 133 -13.33 38.56 -21.15
N ALA A 134 -12.52 38.00 -22.03
CA ALA A 134 -12.24 38.61 -23.34
C ALA A 134 -13.49 38.63 -24.24
N SER A 135 -14.23 37.53 -24.31
CA SER A 135 -15.41 37.41 -25.17
C SER A 135 -16.54 38.36 -24.75
N VAL A 136 -16.82 38.43 -23.44
CA VAL A 136 -17.83 39.34 -22.89
C VAL A 136 -17.41 40.79 -23.09
N ARG A 137 -16.15 41.14 -22.77
CA ARG A 137 -15.65 42.50 -22.94
C ARG A 137 -15.71 42.95 -24.40
N ALA A 138 -15.31 42.09 -25.35
CA ALA A 138 -15.38 42.38 -26.77
C ALA A 138 -16.84 42.55 -27.24
N SER A 139 -17.70 41.58 -26.91
CA SER A 139 -19.11 41.57 -27.33
C SER A 139 -19.87 42.78 -26.80
N VAL A 140 -19.69 43.12 -25.51
CA VAL A 140 -20.34 44.29 -24.89
C VAL A 140 -19.81 45.58 -25.50
N ARG A 141 -18.48 45.73 -25.63
CA ARG A 141 -17.89 46.93 -26.21
C ARG A 141 -18.38 47.16 -27.63
N ASP A 142 -18.37 46.13 -28.45
CA ASP A 142 -18.73 46.24 -29.86
C ASP A 142 -20.24 46.45 -30.04
N SER A 143 -21.08 45.75 -29.25
CA SER A 143 -22.54 45.93 -29.28
C SER A 143 -22.98 47.31 -28.81
N VAL A 144 -22.39 47.81 -27.70
CA VAL A 144 -22.69 49.15 -27.17
C VAL A 144 -22.20 50.21 -28.14
N ARG A 145 -20.97 50.09 -28.65
CA ARG A 145 -20.42 51.06 -29.60
C ARG A 145 -21.23 51.10 -30.90
N ALA A 146 -21.62 49.94 -31.43
CA ALA A 146 -22.44 49.86 -32.64
C ALA A 146 -23.84 50.47 -32.40
N SER A 147 -24.51 50.08 -31.32
CA SER A 147 -25.84 50.57 -30.97
C SER A 147 -25.84 52.09 -30.75
N VAL A 148 -24.93 52.61 -29.91
CA VAL A 148 -24.84 54.04 -29.63
C VAL A 148 -24.52 54.83 -30.90
N ARG A 149 -23.56 54.36 -31.72
CA ARG A 149 -23.21 55.04 -32.97
C ARG A 149 -24.38 55.06 -33.95
N ALA A 150 -25.10 53.95 -34.09
CA ALA A 150 -26.26 53.84 -34.96
C ALA A 150 -27.40 54.76 -34.48
N SER A 151 -27.74 54.73 -33.18
CA SER A 151 -28.78 55.57 -32.60
C SER A 151 -28.45 57.05 -32.71
N VAL A 152 -27.21 57.46 -32.38
CA VAL A 152 -26.79 58.86 -32.50
C VAL A 152 -26.81 59.31 -33.96
N TRP A 153 -26.29 58.51 -34.88
CA TRP A 153 -26.29 58.86 -36.31
C TRP A 153 -27.71 58.98 -36.87
N ALA A 154 -28.57 58.02 -36.58
CA ALA A 154 -29.94 58.01 -37.06
C ALA A 154 -30.74 59.16 -36.46
N SER A 155 -30.74 59.32 -35.13
CA SER A 155 -31.59 60.31 -34.46
C SER A 155 -31.02 61.72 -34.61
N VAL A 156 -29.75 61.95 -34.25
CA VAL A 156 -29.17 63.29 -34.26
C VAL A 156 -28.84 63.72 -35.69
N GLY A 157 -28.23 62.83 -36.48
CA GLY A 157 -27.86 63.13 -37.86
C GLY A 157 -29.08 63.43 -38.74
N ALA A 158 -30.15 62.64 -38.65
CA ALA A 158 -31.38 62.95 -39.38
C ALA A 158 -32.04 64.23 -38.88
N SER A 159 -32.18 64.40 -37.55
CA SER A 159 -32.83 65.60 -36.99
C SER A 159 -32.10 66.89 -37.36
N VAL A 160 -30.77 66.88 -37.29
CA VAL A 160 -29.95 68.05 -37.66
C VAL A 160 -30.05 68.31 -39.16
N ARG A 161 -29.90 67.29 -40.01
CA ARG A 161 -30.00 67.45 -41.46
C ARG A 161 -31.38 67.99 -41.86
N ASP A 162 -32.44 67.44 -41.30
CA ASP A 162 -33.80 67.81 -41.66
C ASP A 162 -34.13 69.22 -41.15
N SER A 163 -33.70 69.56 -39.93
CA SER A 163 -33.86 70.92 -39.37
C SER A 163 -33.07 71.96 -40.17
N VAL A 164 -31.79 71.70 -40.46
CA VAL A 164 -30.96 72.62 -41.25
C VAL A 164 -31.51 72.78 -42.66
N ARG A 165 -31.92 71.70 -43.31
CA ARG A 165 -32.52 71.76 -44.65
C ARG A 165 -33.82 72.55 -44.65
N ALA A 166 -34.69 72.33 -43.67
CA ALA A 166 -35.94 73.06 -43.53
C ALA A 166 -35.69 74.55 -43.29
N SER A 167 -34.77 74.90 -42.37
CA SER A 167 -34.41 76.29 -42.09
C SER A 167 -33.79 76.99 -43.29
N VAL A 168 -32.83 76.36 -43.98
CA VAL A 168 -32.20 76.94 -45.18
C VAL A 168 -33.22 77.10 -46.30
N TRP A 169 -34.06 76.11 -46.56
CA TRP A 169 -35.10 76.21 -47.58
C TRP A 169 -36.12 77.31 -47.27
N ALA A 170 -36.59 77.38 -46.03
CA ALA A 170 -37.54 78.40 -45.60
C ALA A 170 -36.93 79.80 -45.67
N SER A 171 -35.73 80.01 -45.12
CA SER A 171 -35.12 81.34 -45.07
C SER A 171 -34.55 81.76 -46.43
N VAL A 172 -33.68 80.96 -47.02
CA VAL A 172 -33.01 81.33 -48.28
C VAL A 172 -33.95 81.20 -49.46
N GLY A 173 -34.72 80.11 -49.53
CA GLY A 173 -35.66 79.88 -50.63
C GLY A 173 -36.79 80.91 -50.66
N ALA A 174 -37.35 81.28 -49.51
CA ALA A 174 -38.37 82.34 -49.47
C ALA A 174 -37.77 83.71 -49.77
N SER A 175 -36.61 84.07 -49.19
CA SER A 175 -35.98 85.36 -49.45
C SER A 175 -35.58 85.52 -50.91
N VAL A 176 -34.89 84.54 -51.49
CA VAL A 176 -34.49 84.58 -52.91
C VAL A 176 -35.71 84.52 -53.82
N GLY A 177 -36.69 83.65 -53.52
CA GLY A 177 -37.91 83.53 -54.32
C GLY A 177 -38.74 84.81 -54.32
N ALA A 178 -38.86 85.49 -53.18
CA ALA A 178 -39.52 86.79 -53.06
C ALA A 178 -38.72 87.86 -53.82
N SER A 179 -37.42 88.01 -53.57
CA SER A 179 -36.59 89.01 -54.23
C SER A 179 -36.56 88.86 -55.75
N VAL A 180 -36.50 87.63 -56.27
CA VAL A 180 -36.56 87.37 -57.72
C VAL A 180 -37.95 87.68 -58.28
N ARG A 181 -39.02 87.25 -57.59
CA ARG A 181 -40.40 87.53 -58.03
C ARG A 181 -40.69 89.03 -58.07
N ASP A 182 -40.26 89.77 -57.05
CA ASP A 182 -40.46 91.22 -56.98
C ASP A 182 -39.61 91.92 -58.05
N SER A 183 -38.34 91.54 -58.22
CA SER A 183 -37.47 92.09 -59.28
C SER A 183 -38.01 91.85 -60.69
N VAL A 184 -38.58 90.67 -60.96
CA VAL A 184 -39.21 90.35 -62.25
C VAL A 184 -40.51 91.13 -62.44
N ARG A 185 -41.31 91.31 -61.39
CA ARG A 185 -42.57 92.06 -61.46
C ARG A 185 -42.36 93.56 -61.66
N ASP A 186 -41.29 94.11 -61.10
CA ASP A 186 -40.91 95.53 -61.26
C ASP A 186 -40.22 95.82 -62.60
N SER A 187 -39.84 94.78 -63.35
CA SER A 187 -39.16 94.89 -64.67
C SER A 187 -40.10 94.72 -65.87
N VAL A 188 -41.43 94.59 -65.66
CA VAL A 188 -42.45 94.40 -66.71
C VAL A 188 -43.44 95.56 -66.76
#